data_AF-A0A7S4G739-F1
#
_entry.id   AF-A0A7S4G739-F1
#
_cell.length_a   1.000
_cell.length_b   1.000
_cell.length_c   1.000
_cell.angle_alpha   90.00
_cell.angle_beta   90.00
_cell.angle_gamma   90.00
#
_symmetry.space_group_name_H-M   'P 1'
#
loop_
_entity.id
_entity.type
_entity.pdbx_description
1 polymer ?
#
loop_
_entity_poly.entity_id
_entity_poly.type
_entity_poly.pdbx_seq_one_letter_code
_entity_poly.pdbx_strand_id
1 'polypeptide(L)'
;QNTVRPLPTLKDLLVPAAPRSPGRKPGNFLFLHEDSFASTHPAAHVADDNESDDIAVLRALLPSRVDERVHNAMNKWIAETQPPIALNREDTFAINSNLKFIWIGLQWDVISTANAPCELGIVAFCLDRNGVCKHKKEIVYWGNQTSALDALTHKAEGKPGDDETLKLSLYQAKVGRVQEVVIFVNIRDGRKLGQSFSNNVRRLKCTCYDKFGGRYRDFAYVIASPPFAKGATNLEVARLKFQDDAWQFRCTRSETTAPLKQIYEKFCDFDESPDVPKKLKGE
;
A
#
# COMPACT_ATOMS: atom_id res chain seq x y z
N GLN A 1 -25.01 3.18 -5.43
CA GLN A 1 -25.23 4.00 -4.21
C GLN A 1 -24.27 3.47 -3.16
N ASN A 2 -23.18 4.19 -2.90
CA ASN A 2 -22.12 3.79 -1.97
C ASN A 2 -22.61 3.99 -0.53
N THR A 3 -22.97 2.89 0.14
CA THR A 3 -23.14 2.90 1.59
C THR A 3 -21.76 2.84 2.23
N VAL A 4 -21.11 3.99 2.35
CA VAL A 4 -20.05 4.17 3.35
C VAL A 4 -20.71 3.90 4.69
N ARG A 5 -20.44 2.74 5.31
CA ARG A 5 -20.80 2.56 6.71
C ARG A 5 -19.91 3.52 7.49
N PRO A 6 -20.47 4.41 8.33
CA PRO A 6 -19.65 5.28 9.16
C PRO A 6 -18.72 4.42 10.02
N LEU A 7 -17.51 4.91 10.27
CA LEU A 7 -16.66 4.35 11.32
C LEU A 7 -17.49 4.28 12.61
N PRO A 8 -17.40 3.19 13.41
CA PRO A 8 -18.06 3.15 14.70
C PRO A 8 -17.62 4.38 15.51
N THR A 9 -18.60 5.08 16.05
CA THR A 9 -18.38 6.16 17.00
C THR A 9 -17.78 5.59 18.28
N LEU A 10 -17.14 6.42 19.11
CA LEU A 10 -16.61 5.93 20.40
C LEU A 10 -17.72 5.21 21.21
N LYS A 11 -18.96 5.68 21.12
CA LYS A 11 -20.16 5.05 21.70
C LYS A 11 -20.38 3.61 21.28
N ASP A 12 -20.06 3.25 20.05
CA ASP A 12 -20.20 1.89 19.52
C ASP A 12 -19.13 0.93 20.06
N LEU A 13 -18.07 1.46 20.68
CA LEU A 13 -16.98 0.73 21.34
C LEU A 13 -17.12 0.69 22.87
N LEU A 14 -18.09 1.41 23.44
CA LEU A 14 -18.32 1.48 24.88
C LEU A 14 -19.27 0.36 25.30
N VAL A 15 -18.87 -0.44 26.29
CA VAL A 15 -19.75 -1.45 26.89
C VAL A 15 -20.45 -0.83 28.10
N PRO A 16 -21.79 -0.94 28.24
CA PRO A 16 -22.47 -0.43 29.43
C PRO A 16 -22.02 -1.22 30.66
N ALA A 17 -21.47 -0.52 31.65
CA ALA A 17 -21.06 -1.11 32.93
C ALA A 17 -22.09 -0.83 34.02
N ALA A 18 -22.41 -1.86 34.82
CA ALA A 18 -23.21 -1.68 36.03
C ALA A 18 -22.45 -0.77 37.04
N PRO A 19 -23.14 0.11 37.77
CA PRO A 19 -22.50 1.03 38.68
C PRO A 19 -21.78 0.28 39.81
N ARG A 20 -20.46 0.52 39.94
CA ARG A 20 -19.61 -0.08 40.99
C ARG A 20 -19.88 0.48 42.39
N SER A 21 -20.79 1.44 42.56
CA SER A 21 -21.17 2.01 43.87
C SER A 21 -22.59 2.62 43.85
N PRO A 22 -23.36 2.57 44.96
CA PRO A 22 -24.68 3.18 45.04
C PRO A 22 -24.60 4.70 44.87
N GLY A 23 -25.33 5.27 43.91
CA GLY A 23 -25.43 6.72 43.68
C GLY A 23 -24.63 7.29 42.50
N ARG A 24 -23.83 6.48 41.78
CA ARG A 24 -23.14 6.91 40.56
C ARG A 24 -23.98 6.58 39.32
N LYS A 25 -24.27 7.58 38.46
CA LYS A 25 -24.95 7.34 37.18
C LYS A 25 -24.09 6.41 36.30
N PRO A 26 -24.69 5.51 35.51
CA PRO A 26 -23.95 4.66 34.58
C PRO A 26 -23.21 5.56 33.57
N GLY A 27 -21.88 5.50 33.58
CA GLY A 27 -21.03 6.10 32.56
C GLY A 27 -20.62 5.03 31.55
N ASN A 28 -20.52 5.43 30.28
CA ASN A 28 -19.97 4.57 29.24
C ASN A 28 -18.45 4.52 29.41
N PHE A 29 -17.88 3.35 29.70
CA PHE A 29 -16.43 3.19 29.87
C PHE A 29 -15.83 2.46 28.67
N LEU A 30 -14.68 2.94 28.19
CA LEU A 30 -13.84 2.19 27.25
C LEU A 30 -13.05 1.16 28.05
N PHE A 31 -13.62 -0.03 28.26
CA PHE A 31 -12.86 -1.17 28.78
C PHE A 31 -12.09 -1.80 27.61
N LEU A 32 -10.77 -1.61 27.59
CA LEU A 32 -9.90 -2.53 26.86
C LEU A 32 -9.95 -3.86 27.64
N HIS A 33 -10.42 -4.93 26.98
CA HIS A 33 -10.71 -6.24 27.54
C HIS A 33 -9.60 -6.73 28.49
N GLU A 34 -9.98 -7.28 29.66
CA GLU A 34 -9.06 -7.70 30.74
C GLU A 34 -7.99 -8.71 30.27
N ASP A 35 -8.25 -9.47 29.20
CA ASP A 35 -7.27 -10.37 28.58
C ASP A 35 -6.05 -9.66 27.96
N SER A 36 -6.06 -8.32 27.92
CA SER A 36 -4.94 -7.50 27.44
C SER A 36 -3.91 -7.16 28.53
N PHE A 37 -4.17 -7.52 29.79
CA PHE A 37 -3.28 -7.21 30.93
C PHE A 37 -2.95 -8.45 31.75
N ALA A 38 -1.68 -8.63 32.12
CA ALA A 38 -1.30 -9.55 33.19
C ALA A 38 -1.92 -9.07 34.52
N SER A 39 -2.32 -10.01 35.38
CA SER A 39 -3.23 -9.89 36.53
C SER A 39 -2.85 -8.91 37.66
N THR A 40 -1.93 -7.97 37.46
CA THR A 40 -1.37 -7.14 38.54
C THR A 40 -1.28 -5.63 38.26
N HIS A 41 -1.99 -5.05 37.28
CA HIS A 41 -1.92 -3.59 37.06
C HIS A 41 -3.27 -2.84 37.00
N PRO A 42 -3.47 -1.80 37.85
CA PRO A 42 -4.60 -0.89 37.76
C PRO A 42 -4.22 0.35 36.95
N ALA A 43 -4.67 0.46 35.70
CA ALA A 43 -4.61 1.72 34.97
C ALA A 43 -5.80 1.83 34.01
N ALA A 44 -6.93 2.28 34.54
CA ALA A 44 -8.05 2.78 33.74
C ALA A 44 -8.07 4.31 33.89
N HIS A 45 -7.82 5.04 32.81
CA HIS A 45 -8.06 6.48 32.75
C HIS A 45 -9.05 6.83 31.64
N VAL A 46 -9.85 7.85 31.95
CA VAL A 46 -11.23 8.13 31.53
C VAL A 46 -11.27 9.01 30.28
N ALA A 47 -12.27 8.81 29.41
CA ALA A 47 -12.82 9.85 28.55
C ALA A 47 -14.33 9.94 28.87
N ASP A 48 -14.79 11.13 29.28
CA ASP A 48 -16.20 11.45 29.52
C ASP A 48 -16.77 12.12 28.27
N ASP A 49 -18.01 11.81 27.95
CA ASP A 49 -18.67 11.94 26.65
C ASP A 49 -19.22 13.37 26.49
N ASN A 50 -18.73 14.16 25.52
CA ASN A 50 -19.55 15.17 24.81
C ASN A 50 -18.85 15.81 23.59
N GLU A 51 -19.47 15.59 22.44
CA GLU A 51 -19.33 16.29 21.15
C GLU A 51 -18.07 16.06 20.32
N SER A 52 -18.22 16.32 19.01
CA SER A 52 -17.42 15.87 17.86
C SER A 52 -15.93 16.25 17.81
N ASP A 53 -15.38 16.77 18.91
CA ASP A 53 -13.98 17.19 19.03
C ASP A 53 -13.09 16.12 19.71
N ASP A 54 -13.65 15.01 20.17
CA ASP A 54 -12.93 14.04 21.02
C ASP A 54 -11.80 13.24 20.33
N ILE A 55 -11.82 13.04 19.01
CA ILE A 55 -10.66 12.44 18.31
C ILE A 55 -9.49 13.45 18.25
N ALA A 56 -9.81 14.75 18.14
CA ALA A 56 -8.81 15.81 18.17
C ALA A 56 -8.30 16.04 19.60
N VAL A 57 -9.16 15.93 20.61
CA VAL A 57 -8.79 16.00 22.04
C VAL A 57 -7.97 14.77 22.46
N LEU A 58 -8.31 13.55 22.02
CA LEU A 58 -7.45 12.37 22.22
C LEU A 58 -6.11 12.57 21.50
N ARG A 59 -6.05 13.05 20.26
CA ARG A 59 -4.78 13.38 19.59
C ARG A 59 -3.99 14.49 20.31
N ALA A 60 -4.67 15.47 20.93
CA ALA A 60 -4.07 16.60 21.64
C ALA A 60 -3.65 16.29 23.09
N LEU A 61 -4.28 15.31 23.75
CA LEU A 61 -3.92 14.80 25.09
C LEU A 61 -2.86 13.69 25.05
N LEU A 62 -2.61 13.09 23.87
CA LEU A 62 -1.62 12.04 23.66
C LEU A 62 -0.17 12.46 23.27
N PRO A 63 0.37 13.69 23.49
CA PRO A 63 1.76 13.96 23.11
C PRO A 63 2.86 13.33 23.96
N SER A 64 2.62 12.48 24.96
CA SER A 64 3.76 11.96 25.75
C SER A 64 3.67 10.58 26.42
N ARG A 65 2.51 9.92 26.49
CA ARG A 65 2.40 8.61 27.20
C ARG A 65 1.32 7.68 26.67
N VAL A 66 1.23 7.45 25.36
CA VAL A 66 0.58 6.20 24.91
C VAL A 66 1.55 5.08 25.25
N ASP A 67 1.22 4.29 26.27
CA ASP A 67 1.90 3.03 26.54
C ASP A 67 1.97 2.24 25.23
N GLU A 68 3.17 1.82 24.85
CA GLU A 68 3.44 1.06 23.62
C GLU A 68 2.47 -0.12 23.47
N ARG A 69 1.98 -0.67 24.59
CA ARG A 69 0.96 -1.72 24.65
C ARG A 69 -0.39 -1.30 24.11
N VAL A 70 -0.87 -0.09 24.38
CA VAL A 70 -2.16 0.43 23.86
C VAL A 70 -2.04 0.70 22.36
N HIS A 71 -0.92 1.28 21.93
CA HIS A 71 -0.63 1.47 20.51
C HIS A 71 -0.61 0.13 19.77
N ASN A 72 0.05 -0.88 20.35
CA ASN A 72 0.14 -2.23 19.79
C ASN A 72 -1.22 -2.96 19.79
N ALA A 73 -2.02 -2.83 20.86
CA ALA A 73 -3.35 -3.43 20.95
C ALA A 73 -4.32 -2.82 19.93
N MET A 74 -4.31 -1.50 19.75
CA MET A 74 -5.16 -0.80 18.78
C MET A 74 -4.76 -1.15 17.34
N ASN A 75 -3.45 -1.20 17.06
CA ASN A 75 -2.92 -1.65 15.78
C ASN A 75 -3.26 -3.12 15.49
N LYS A 76 -3.26 -3.98 16.51
CA LYS A 76 -3.68 -5.38 16.42
C LYS A 76 -5.17 -5.50 16.13
N TRP A 77 -6.02 -4.75 16.83
CA TRP A 77 -7.47 -4.76 16.58
C TRP A 77 -7.78 -4.30 15.15
N ILE A 78 -7.24 -3.17 14.69
CA ILE A 78 -7.42 -2.68 13.31
C ILE A 78 -7.01 -3.75 12.28
N ALA A 79 -5.90 -4.46 12.54
CA ALA A 79 -5.42 -5.55 11.70
C ALA A 79 -6.38 -6.74 11.63
N GLU A 80 -7.08 -7.01 12.72
CA GLU A 80 -7.91 -8.20 12.90
C GLU A 80 -9.38 -7.93 12.53
N THR A 81 -9.85 -6.67 12.54
CA THR A 81 -11.27 -6.33 12.34
C THR A 81 -11.60 -5.54 11.08
N GLN A 82 -10.65 -4.84 10.43
CA GLN A 82 -10.97 -4.12 9.20
C GLN A 82 -10.53 -4.90 7.96
N PRO A 83 -11.48 -5.28 7.07
CA PRO A 83 -11.13 -5.90 5.80
C PRO A 83 -10.40 -4.89 4.91
N PRO A 84 -9.47 -5.34 4.05
CA PRO A 84 -8.77 -4.45 3.15
C PRO A 84 -9.74 -3.81 2.14
N ILE A 85 -9.48 -2.54 1.82
CA ILE A 85 -10.36 -1.74 0.96
C ILE A 85 -10.05 -2.03 -0.51
N ALA A 86 -11.08 -2.39 -1.29
CA ALA A 86 -10.95 -2.46 -2.74
C ALA A 86 -10.99 -1.05 -3.34
N LEU A 87 -9.97 -0.68 -4.12
CA LEU A 87 -9.89 0.62 -4.78
C LEU A 87 -10.34 0.51 -6.23
N ASN A 88 -11.31 1.34 -6.62
CA ASN A 88 -11.65 1.59 -8.01
C ASN A 88 -10.67 2.58 -8.63
N ARG A 89 -10.77 2.78 -9.94
CA ARG A 89 -9.90 3.70 -10.67
C ARG A 89 -9.95 5.11 -10.06
N GLU A 90 -8.78 5.72 -9.87
CA GLU A 90 -8.53 6.99 -9.20
C GLU A 90 -8.79 7.02 -7.68
N ASP A 91 -9.38 5.98 -7.08
CA ASP A 91 -9.54 5.89 -5.63
C ASP A 91 -8.16 5.87 -4.95
N THR A 92 -8.11 6.47 -3.76
CA THR A 92 -6.88 6.65 -3.00
C THR A 92 -7.09 6.22 -1.55
N PHE A 93 -6.07 5.57 -0.99
CA PHE A 93 -5.98 5.18 0.41
C PHE A 93 -4.81 5.90 1.07
N ALA A 94 -5.09 6.65 2.14
CA ALA A 94 -4.06 7.31 2.93
C ALA A 94 -3.33 6.29 3.82
N ILE A 95 -2.01 6.22 3.68
CA ILE A 95 -1.13 5.36 4.47
C ILE A 95 -0.81 6.07 5.79
N ASN A 96 -0.89 5.33 6.89
CA ASN A 96 -0.55 5.85 8.21
C ASN A 96 0.91 6.34 8.24
N SER A 97 1.11 7.61 8.59
CA SER A 97 2.40 8.28 8.61
C SER A 97 3.38 7.73 9.65
N ASN A 98 2.91 6.96 10.64
CA ASN A 98 3.75 6.32 11.65
C ASN A 98 4.42 5.02 11.16
N LEU A 99 4.07 4.53 9.96
CA LEU A 99 4.70 3.33 9.41
C LEU A 99 6.13 3.62 8.95
N LYS A 100 7.05 2.69 9.24
CA LYS A 100 8.42 2.76 8.74
C LYS A 100 8.51 2.24 7.30
N PHE A 101 7.74 1.20 7.02
CA PHE A 101 7.75 0.48 5.76
C PHE A 101 6.33 0.12 5.35
N ILE A 102 6.12 0.08 4.04
CA ILE A 102 4.99 -0.59 3.42
C ILE A 102 5.51 -1.53 2.34
N TRP A 103 4.66 -2.47 1.96
CA TRP A 103 4.90 -3.40 0.89
C TRP A 103 3.80 -3.28 -0.14
N ILE A 104 4.19 -3.51 -1.39
CA ILE A 104 3.29 -3.66 -2.52
C ILE A 104 3.48 -5.08 -3.03
N GLY A 105 2.46 -5.92 -2.83
CA GLY A 105 2.42 -7.30 -3.32
C GLY A 105 1.63 -7.40 -4.61
N LEU A 106 2.23 -8.02 -5.62
CA LEU A 106 1.61 -8.25 -6.92
C LEU A 106 1.34 -9.74 -7.09
N GLN A 107 0.13 -10.04 -7.55
CA GLN A 107 -0.31 -11.39 -7.88
C GLN A 107 -0.94 -11.38 -9.27
N TRP A 108 -0.67 -12.39 -10.09
CA TRP A 108 -1.27 -12.52 -11.41
C TRP A 108 -1.66 -13.95 -11.75
N ASP A 109 -2.79 -14.06 -12.46
CA ASP A 109 -3.26 -15.33 -13.01
C ASP A 109 -3.01 -15.31 -14.52
N VAL A 110 -2.01 -16.07 -14.98
CA VAL A 110 -1.71 -16.22 -16.41
C VAL A 110 -2.56 -17.31 -17.06
N ILE A 111 -2.87 -17.14 -18.34
CA ILE A 111 -3.60 -18.14 -19.14
C ILE A 111 -2.60 -19.23 -19.57
N SER A 112 -2.78 -20.44 -19.03
CA SER A 112 -1.88 -21.59 -19.22
C SER A 112 -1.86 -22.18 -20.63
N THR A 113 -2.81 -21.84 -21.49
CA THR A 113 -2.91 -22.37 -22.87
C THR A 113 -2.10 -21.59 -23.90
N ALA A 114 -1.28 -20.62 -23.46
CA ALA A 114 -0.40 -19.88 -24.36
C ALA A 114 0.77 -20.78 -24.83
N ASN A 115 1.15 -20.66 -26.11
CA ASN A 115 2.22 -21.46 -26.72
C ASN A 115 3.61 -21.26 -26.07
N ALA A 116 3.77 -20.24 -25.23
CA ALA A 116 4.98 -19.97 -24.46
C ALA A 116 4.58 -19.38 -23.08
N PRO A 117 5.41 -19.58 -22.03
CA PRO A 117 5.20 -18.94 -20.72
C PRO A 117 5.06 -17.42 -20.87
N CYS A 118 4.04 -16.84 -20.24
CA CYS A 118 3.86 -15.41 -20.16
C CYS A 118 4.57 -14.92 -18.90
N GLU A 119 5.68 -14.20 -19.07
CA GLU A 119 6.47 -13.71 -17.95
C GLU A 119 6.10 -12.25 -17.65
N LEU A 120 5.61 -12.00 -16.44
CA LEU A 120 5.34 -10.65 -15.96
C LEU A 120 6.49 -10.17 -15.05
N GLY A 121 6.63 -8.86 -14.92
CA GLY A 121 7.56 -8.24 -13.97
C GLY A 121 7.17 -6.81 -13.64
N ILE A 122 7.52 -6.39 -12.42
CA ILE A 122 7.34 -5.02 -11.94
C ILE A 122 8.41 -4.11 -12.54
N VAL A 123 7.97 -2.91 -12.93
CA VAL A 123 8.83 -1.76 -13.21
C VAL A 123 8.28 -0.59 -12.42
N ALA A 124 9.10 0.00 -11.55
CA ALA A 124 8.70 1.12 -10.71
C ALA A 124 9.64 2.32 -10.89
N PHE A 125 9.07 3.52 -10.93
CA PHE A 125 9.81 4.77 -11.11
C PHE A 125 9.69 5.60 -9.84
N CYS A 126 10.79 5.89 -9.16
CA CYS A 126 10.84 6.85 -8.05
C CYS A 126 11.01 8.26 -8.62
N LEU A 127 9.94 9.03 -8.65
CA LEU A 127 9.88 10.37 -9.23
C LEU A 127 10.17 11.44 -8.17
N ASP A 128 10.89 12.47 -8.57
CA ASP A 128 11.09 13.67 -7.76
C ASP A 128 9.88 14.62 -7.85
N ARG A 129 10.01 15.83 -7.28
CA ARG A 129 8.97 16.87 -7.31
C ARG A 129 8.59 17.36 -8.72
N ASN A 130 9.44 17.13 -9.73
CA ASN A 130 9.18 17.47 -11.11
C ASN A 130 8.50 16.32 -11.87
N GLY A 131 8.25 15.18 -11.21
CA GLY A 131 7.60 14.03 -11.82
C GLY A 131 8.52 13.20 -12.70
N VAL A 132 9.84 13.27 -12.50
CA VAL A 132 10.84 12.53 -13.27
C VAL A 132 11.87 11.86 -12.36
N CYS A 133 12.45 10.78 -12.83
CA CYS A 133 13.70 10.20 -12.32
C CYS A 133 14.87 11.04 -12.87
N LYS A 134 15.79 11.43 -11.98
CA LYS A 134 17.08 12.07 -12.24
C LYS A 134 18.22 11.09 -12.53
N HIS A 135 18.09 9.86 -12.06
CA HIS A 135 19.12 8.84 -12.21
C HIS A 135 18.53 7.46 -12.49
N LYS A 136 19.26 6.63 -13.25
CA LYS A 136 18.90 5.22 -13.51
C LYS A 136 18.60 4.42 -12.25
N LYS A 137 19.29 4.75 -11.15
CA LYS A 137 19.09 4.10 -9.85
C LYS A 137 17.67 4.25 -9.34
N GLU A 138 16.92 5.28 -9.74
CA GLU A 138 15.56 5.52 -9.27
C GLU A 138 14.52 4.64 -9.99
N ILE A 139 14.96 3.80 -10.92
CA ILE A 139 14.10 2.88 -11.65
C ILE A 139 14.33 1.47 -11.12
N VAL A 140 13.32 0.91 -10.48
CA VAL A 140 13.39 -0.40 -9.83
C VAL A 140 12.69 -1.45 -10.70
N TYR A 141 13.42 -2.51 -11.04
CA TYR A 141 12.96 -3.63 -11.87
C TYR A 141 13.87 -4.84 -11.66
N TRP A 142 13.62 -5.95 -12.35
CA TRP A 142 14.41 -7.18 -12.18
C TRP A 142 15.93 -7.02 -12.38
N GLY A 143 16.37 -6.05 -13.18
CA GLY A 143 17.77 -5.74 -13.44
C GLY A 143 18.37 -4.64 -12.55
N ASN A 144 17.54 -3.90 -11.80
CA ASN A 144 17.96 -2.95 -10.77
C ASN A 144 17.04 -3.07 -9.57
N GLN A 145 17.44 -3.86 -8.57
CA GLN A 145 16.54 -4.28 -7.51
C GLN A 145 16.29 -3.22 -6.44
N THR A 146 17.09 -2.16 -6.37
CA THR A 146 16.97 -1.18 -5.29
C THR A 146 17.19 0.23 -5.80
N SER A 147 16.39 1.17 -5.27
CA SER A 147 16.54 2.58 -5.57
C SER A 147 17.59 3.28 -4.71
N ALA A 148 17.85 4.55 -5.00
CA ALA A 148 18.78 5.35 -4.19
C ALA A 148 18.37 5.35 -2.71
N LEU A 149 19.37 5.27 -1.82
CA LEU A 149 19.19 5.22 -0.36
C LEU A 149 18.31 4.05 0.13
N ASP A 150 18.15 3.00 -0.68
CA ASP A 150 17.27 1.88 -0.40
C ASP A 150 15.82 2.30 -0.11
N ALA A 151 15.37 3.39 -0.74
CA ALA A 151 14.00 3.88 -0.57
C ALA A 151 12.97 2.87 -1.06
N LEU A 152 13.22 2.21 -2.20
CA LEU A 152 12.37 1.19 -2.80
C LEU A 152 13.19 -0.05 -3.14
N THR A 153 12.73 -1.23 -2.72
CA THR A 153 13.41 -2.51 -2.96
C THR A 153 12.48 -3.52 -3.62
N HIS A 154 12.89 -4.10 -4.73
CA HIS A 154 12.26 -5.22 -5.43
C HIS A 154 12.64 -6.55 -4.80
N LYS A 155 11.74 -7.54 -4.89
CA LYS A 155 11.92 -8.90 -4.33
C LYS A 155 12.28 -8.89 -2.85
N ALA A 156 11.81 -7.88 -2.12
CA ALA A 156 11.90 -7.88 -0.68
C ALA A 156 11.07 -9.04 -0.12
N GLU A 157 11.48 -9.63 1.01
CA GLU A 157 10.67 -10.62 1.70
C GLU A 157 9.28 -10.02 2.00
N GLY A 158 8.25 -10.63 1.42
CA GLY A 158 6.87 -10.19 1.49
C GLY A 158 5.91 -11.33 1.84
N LYS A 159 4.62 -11.06 1.67
CA LYS A 159 3.55 -12.00 1.98
C LYS A 159 3.64 -13.26 1.10
N PRO A 160 3.50 -14.47 1.67
CA PRO A 160 3.44 -15.69 0.87
C PRO A 160 2.34 -15.63 -0.19
N GLY A 161 2.67 -16.03 -1.41
CA GLY A 161 1.75 -16.05 -2.55
C GLY A 161 1.76 -14.78 -3.40
N ASP A 162 2.52 -13.74 -3.04
CA ASP A 162 2.85 -12.65 -3.97
C ASP A 162 3.86 -13.18 -5.01
N ASP A 163 3.59 -12.95 -6.30
CA ASP A 163 4.50 -13.32 -7.40
C ASP A 163 5.72 -12.38 -7.45
N GLU A 164 5.49 -11.09 -7.22
CA GLU A 164 6.55 -10.09 -7.03
C GLU A 164 6.17 -9.06 -5.96
N THR A 165 7.20 -8.51 -5.32
CA THR A 165 7.05 -7.60 -4.18
C THR A 165 7.92 -6.36 -4.34
N LEU A 166 7.39 -5.23 -3.89
CA LEU A 166 8.16 -4.02 -3.60
C LEU A 166 8.05 -3.70 -2.12
N LYS A 167 9.14 -3.23 -1.51
CA LYS A 167 9.16 -2.65 -0.16
C LYS A 167 9.56 -1.19 -0.27
N LEU A 168 8.74 -0.29 0.26
CA LEU A 168 9.04 1.14 0.36
C LEU A 168 9.41 1.49 1.80
N SER A 169 10.57 2.11 2.01
CA SER A 169 10.91 2.81 3.25
C SER A 169 10.36 4.23 3.18
N LEU A 170 9.38 4.56 4.04
CA LEU A 170 8.76 5.88 4.03
C LEU A 170 9.75 6.98 4.45
N TYR A 171 10.70 6.65 5.33
CA TYR A 171 11.76 7.56 5.76
C TYR A 171 12.78 7.79 4.64
N GLN A 172 13.36 6.73 4.06
CA GLN A 172 14.38 6.89 3.03
C GLN A 172 13.81 7.53 1.76
N ALA A 173 12.56 7.26 1.41
CA ALA A 173 11.88 7.94 0.32
C ALA A 173 11.82 9.47 0.55
N LYS A 174 11.49 9.93 1.77
CA LYS A 174 11.53 11.35 2.14
C LYS A 174 12.95 11.93 2.05
N VAL A 175 13.96 11.23 2.60
CA VAL A 175 15.37 11.67 2.55
C VAL A 175 15.87 11.77 1.11
N GLY A 176 15.50 10.80 0.26
CA GLY A 176 15.80 10.77 -1.17
C GLY A 176 14.97 11.71 -2.02
N ARG A 177 14.07 12.52 -1.41
CA ARG A 177 13.17 13.46 -2.09
C ARG A 177 12.27 12.81 -3.15
N VAL A 178 11.89 11.55 -2.92
CA VAL A 178 10.90 10.85 -3.75
C VAL A 178 9.52 11.40 -3.43
N GLN A 179 8.86 11.98 -4.43
CA GLN A 179 7.51 12.53 -4.31
C GLN A 179 6.44 11.53 -4.74
N GLU A 180 6.77 10.66 -5.70
CA GLU A 180 5.84 9.67 -6.24
C GLU A 180 6.59 8.40 -6.64
N VAL A 181 5.97 7.24 -6.45
CA VAL A 181 6.39 5.97 -7.04
C VAL A 181 5.31 5.51 -7.99
N VAL A 182 5.62 5.42 -9.28
CA VAL A 182 4.69 4.91 -10.30
C VAL A 182 5.00 3.45 -10.57
N ILE A 183 4.00 2.57 -10.44
CA ILE A 183 4.17 1.12 -10.48
C ILE A 183 3.51 0.57 -11.75
N PHE A 184 4.32 -0.02 -12.60
CA PHE A 184 3.90 -0.76 -13.78
C PHE A 184 4.09 -2.26 -13.58
N VAL A 185 3.23 -3.02 -14.24
CA VAL A 185 3.48 -4.42 -14.57
C VAL A 185 3.65 -4.53 -16.07
N ASN A 186 4.76 -5.14 -16.48
CA ASN A 186 5.14 -5.36 -17.87
C ASN A 186 5.10 -6.86 -18.19
N ILE A 187 4.67 -7.21 -19.41
CA ILE A 187 4.87 -8.55 -19.97
C ILE A 187 6.23 -8.55 -20.68
N ARG A 188 7.17 -9.31 -20.15
CA ARG A 188 8.54 -9.42 -20.68
C ARG A 188 8.50 -9.99 -22.09
N ASP A 189 9.18 -9.31 -23.00
CA ASP A 189 9.21 -9.64 -24.43
C ASP A 189 7.82 -9.79 -25.09
N GLY A 190 6.77 -9.25 -24.47
CA GLY A 190 5.39 -9.56 -24.87
C GLY A 190 5.09 -9.23 -26.33
N ARG A 191 5.60 -8.10 -26.83
CA ARG A 191 5.47 -7.74 -28.26
C ARG A 191 6.08 -8.77 -29.20
N LYS A 192 7.32 -9.18 -28.89
CA LYS A 192 8.08 -10.15 -29.70
C LYS A 192 7.39 -11.51 -29.72
N LEU A 193 6.76 -11.88 -28.61
CA LEU A 193 6.08 -13.16 -28.44
C LEU A 193 4.57 -13.10 -28.78
N GLY A 194 4.05 -11.96 -29.24
CA GLY A 194 2.61 -11.79 -29.49
C GLY A 194 1.74 -11.91 -28.22
N GLN A 195 2.33 -11.71 -27.05
CA GLN A 195 1.68 -11.75 -25.76
C GLN A 195 1.22 -10.35 -25.32
N SER A 196 0.07 -10.29 -24.67
CA SER A 196 -0.53 -9.06 -24.15
C SER A 196 -1.41 -9.36 -22.94
N PHE A 197 -1.78 -8.33 -22.16
CA PHE A 197 -2.71 -8.52 -21.04
C PHE A 197 -4.03 -9.13 -21.51
N SER A 198 -4.52 -8.73 -22.68
CA SER A 198 -5.81 -9.16 -23.23
C SER A 198 -5.90 -10.66 -23.58
N ASN A 199 -4.79 -11.32 -23.93
CA ASN A 199 -4.77 -12.73 -24.35
C ASN A 199 -3.99 -13.64 -23.40
N ASN A 200 -3.22 -13.09 -22.44
CA ASN A 200 -2.39 -13.90 -21.55
C ASN A 200 -2.69 -13.74 -20.06
N VAL A 201 -3.46 -12.74 -19.63
CA VAL A 201 -3.68 -12.45 -18.21
C VAL A 201 -5.18 -12.49 -17.88
N ARG A 202 -5.58 -13.28 -16.88
CA ARG A 202 -6.96 -13.36 -16.39
C ARG A 202 -7.25 -12.34 -15.30
N ARG A 203 -6.27 -12.10 -14.44
CA ARG A 203 -6.41 -11.21 -13.30
C ARG A 203 -5.04 -10.75 -12.84
N LEU A 204 -4.98 -9.51 -12.37
CA LEU A 204 -3.87 -8.96 -11.63
C LEU A 204 -4.41 -8.32 -10.37
N LYS A 205 -3.75 -8.56 -9.23
CA LYS A 205 -4.06 -7.93 -7.95
C LYS A 205 -2.81 -7.24 -7.43
N CYS A 206 -2.94 -5.98 -7.03
CA CYS A 206 -1.90 -5.20 -6.38
C CYS A 206 -2.38 -4.82 -4.99
N THR A 207 -1.67 -5.23 -3.95
CA THR A 207 -2.07 -5.04 -2.54
C THR A 207 -1.04 -4.16 -1.83
N CYS A 208 -1.51 -3.13 -1.13
CA CYS A 208 -0.69 -2.35 -0.21
C CYS A 208 -0.88 -2.89 1.22
N TYR A 209 0.21 -3.21 1.90
CA TYR A 209 0.19 -3.78 3.24
C TYR A 209 1.42 -3.39 4.06
N ASP A 210 1.40 -3.69 5.35
CA ASP A 210 2.60 -3.70 6.19
C ASP A 210 2.87 -5.07 6.84
N LYS A 211 4.01 -5.17 7.53
CA LYS A 211 4.39 -6.33 8.33
C LYS A 211 4.60 -5.88 9.77
N PHE A 212 3.73 -6.32 10.68
CA PHE A 212 3.80 -5.99 12.10
C PHE A 212 3.67 -7.27 12.94
N GLY A 213 4.57 -7.46 13.92
CA GLY A 213 4.54 -8.63 14.80
C GLY A 213 4.59 -9.98 14.07
N GLY A 214 5.26 -10.04 12.91
CA GLY A 214 5.32 -11.25 12.06
C GLY A 214 4.09 -11.52 11.20
N ARG A 215 3.07 -10.65 11.23
CA ARG A 215 1.85 -10.77 10.42
C ARG A 215 1.79 -9.70 9.33
N TYR A 216 1.14 -10.04 8.23
CA TYR A 216 0.87 -9.11 7.13
C TYR A 216 -0.51 -8.49 7.30
N ARG A 217 -0.64 -7.16 7.17
CA ARG A 217 -1.90 -6.44 7.29
C ARG A 217 -2.22 -5.73 6.00
N ASP A 218 -3.19 -6.25 5.26
CA ASP A 218 -3.64 -5.65 4.00
C ASP A 218 -4.45 -4.38 4.29
N PHE A 219 -4.07 -3.26 3.68
CA PHE A 219 -4.79 -2.00 3.84
C PHE A 219 -5.78 -1.76 2.70
N ALA A 220 -5.27 -1.88 1.48
CA ALA A 220 -6.03 -1.60 0.26
C ALA A 220 -5.48 -2.42 -0.90
N TYR A 221 -6.32 -2.68 -1.90
CA TYR A 221 -5.90 -3.41 -3.09
C TYR A 221 -6.60 -2.92 -4.35
N VAL A 222 -5.95 -3.15 -5.49
CA VAL A 222 -6.44 -2.91 -6.84
C VAL A 222 -6.59 -4.24 -7.54
N ILE A 223 -7.71 -4.44 -8.25
CA ILE A 223 -7.89 -5.56 -9.17
C ILE A 223 -7.97 -5.01 -10.61
N ALA A 224 -7.13 -5.56 -11.48
CA ALA A 224 -7.23 -5.39 -12.91
C ALA A 224 -7.59 -6.74 -13.55
N SER A 225 -8.69 -6.77 -14.28
CA SER A 225 -9.21 -7.95 -14.97
C SER A 225 -9.78 -7.54 -16.32
N PRO A 226 -10.02 -8.49 -17.24
CA PRO A 226 -10.62 -8.20 -18.54
C PRO A 226 -11.91 -7.36 -18.44
N PRO A 227 -12.23 -6.59 -19.50
CA PRO A 227 -11.47 -6.47 -20.75
C PRO A 227 -10.21 -5.60 -20.58
N PHE A 228 -9.10 -6.07 -21.15
CA PHE A 228 -7.87 -5.29 -21.31
C PHE A 228 -7.76 -4.77 -22.75
N ALA A 229 -7.10 -3.63 -22.94
CA ALA A 229 -6.79 -3.15 -24.29
C ALA A 229 -5.98 -4.17 -25.11
N LYS A 230 -6.40 -4.40 -26.36
CA LYS A 230 -5.73 -5.33 -27.28
C LYS A 230 -4.28 -4.91 -27.53
N GLY A 231 -3.34 -5.84 -27.37
CA GLY A 231 -1.91 -5.58 -27.59
C GLY A 231 -1.23 -4.79 -26.47
N ALA A 232 -1.92 -4.47 -25.37
CA ALA A 232 -1.30 -3.81 -24.23
C ALA A 232 -0.29 -4.75 -23.56
N THR A 233 0.93 -4.27 -23.36
CA THR A 233 2.04 -5.01 -22.74
C THR A 233 2.53 -4.35 -21.46
N ASN A 234 1.97 -3.18 -21.11
CA ASN A 234 2.25 -2.45 -19.89
C ASN A 234 0.92 -2.03 -19.23
N LEU A 235 0.85 -2.18 -17.92
CA LEU A 235 -0.27 -1.74 -17.08
C LEU A 235 0.28 -0.92 -15.92
N GLU A 236 -0.05 0.37 -15.87
CA GLU A 236 0.15 1.18 -14.66
C GLU A 236 -0.93 0.75 -13.65
N VAL A 237 -0.52 0.02 -12.62
CA VAL A 237 -1.47 -0.58 -11.68
C VAL A 237 -1.80 0.38 -10.54
N ALA A 238 -0.79 1.05 -10.00
CA ALA A 238 -0.93 1.92 -8.84
C ALA A 238 0.17 2.98 -8.78
N ARG A 239 -0.07 3.98 -7.96
CA ARG A 239 0.93 4.97 -7.56
C ARG A 239 0.98 5.10 -6.05
N LEU A 240 2.18 5.36 -5.53
CA LEU A 240 2.37 5.86 -4.17
C LEU A 240 2.74 7.33 -4.29
N LYS A 241 1.93 8.23 -3.75
CA LYS A 241 2.19 9.66 -3.82
C LYS A 241 2.33 10.24 -2.43
N PHE A 242 3.38 11.00 -2.20
CA PHE A 242 3.50 11.79 -0.98
C PHE A 242 2.72 13.10 -1.16
N GLN A 243 1.74 13.37 -0.30
CA GLN A 243 0.91 14.56 -0.35
C GLN A 243 0.34 14.85 1.03
N ASP A 244 0.28 16.14 1.42
CA ASP A 244 -0.25 16.58 2.72
C ASP A 244 0.41 15.86 3.92
N ASP A 245 1.74 15.72 3.86
CA ASP A 245 2.60 15.00 4.82
C ASP A 245 2.27 13.51 5.03
N ALA A 246 1.47 12.91 4.14
CA ALA A 246 1.13 11.50 4.15
C ALA A 246 1.44 10.82 2.82
N TRP A 247 1.77 9.53 2.87
CA TRP A 247 1.81 8.72 1.66
C TRP A 247 0.39 8.26 1.31
N GLN A 248 0.09 8.21 0.02
CA GLN A 248 -1.20 7.83 -0.52
C GLN A 248 -1.01 6.70 -1.52
N PHE A 249 -1.71 5.59 -1.35
CA PHE A 249 -1.78 4.49 -2.32
C PHE A 249 -2.98 4.70 -3.23
N ARG A 250 -2.73 4.93 -4.52
CA ARG A 250 -3.74 5.30 -5.51
C ARG A 250 -3.85 4.22 -6.58
N CYS A 251 -5.09 3.88 -6.93
CA CYS A 251 -5.40 3.02 -8.06
C CYS A 251 -5.33 3.81 -9.37
N THR A 252 -4.50 3.38 -10.33
CA THR A 252 -4.51 3.97 -11.68
C THR A 252 -5.26 3.09 -12.67
N ARG A 253 -4.90 1.79 -12.74
CA ARG A 253 -5.40 0.84 -13.74
C ARG A 253 -5.44 1.44 -15.15
N SER A 254 -4.26 1.76 -15.69
CA SER A 254 -4.11 2.34 -17.03
C SER A 254 -3.20 1.47 -17.90
N GLU A 255 -3.77 0.85 -18.93
CA GLU A 255 -3.03 0.05 -19.90
C GLU A 255 -2.41 0.90 -21.00
N THR A 256 -1.33 0.41 -21.60
CA THR A 256 -0.78 1.03 -22.81
C THR A 256 -0.16 0.02 -23.77
N THR A 257 -0.34 0.33 -25.05
CA THR A 257 0.33 -0.30 -26.19
C THR A 257 1.58 0.48 -26.58
N ALA A 258 2.12 1.36 -25.71
CA ALA A 258 3.43 1.97 -25.87
C ALA A 258 4.55 0.96 -25.56
N PRO A 259 5.71 0.99 -26.24
CA PRO A 259 6.86 0.19 -25.85
C PRO A 259 7.35 0.64 -24.47
N LEU A 260 7.96 -0.27 -23.70
CA LEU A 260 8.49 0.07 -22.39
C LEU A 260 9.51 1.22 -22.48
N LYS A 261 10.30 1.29 -23.56
CA LYS A 261 11.21 2.42 -23.86
C LYS A 261 10.51 3.78 -23.82
N GLN A 262 9.32 3.90 -24.38
CA GLN A 262 8.58 5.17 -24.38
C GLN A 262 8.07 5.53 -22.97
N ILE A 263 7.78 4.54 -22.13
CA ILE A 263 7.45 4.76 -20.72
C ILE A 263 8.68 5.27 -19.96
N TYR A 264 9.85 4.70 -20.22
CA TYR A 264 11.12 5.22 -19.68
C TYR A 264 11.35 6.68 -20.09
N GLU A 265 11.27 6.98 -21.38
CA GLU A 265 11.45 8.35 -21.92
C GLU A 265 10.44 9.35 -21.32
N LYS A 266 9.25 8.89 -20.92
CA LYS A 266 8.25 9.73 -20.24
C LYS A 266 8.65 10.10 -18.82
N PHE A 267 9.32 9.20 -18.09
CA PHE A 267 9.58 9.36 -16.65
C PHE A 267 11.05 9.66 -16.32
N CYS A 268 11.95 9.73 -17.29
CA CYS A 268 13.38 9.95 -17.06
C CYS A 268 13.84 11.22 -17.76
N ASP A 269 14.60 12.07 -17.07
CA ASP A 269 15.13 13.33 -17.63
C ASP A 269 16.64 13.32 -17.88
N PHE A 270 17.24 12.13 -17.86
CA PHE A 270 18.65 11.93 -18.13
C PHE A 270 18.86 11.20 -19.45
N ASP A 271 19.91 11.61 -20.15
CA ASP A 271 20.29 11.12 -21.48
C ASP A 271 21.06 9.80 -21.38
N GLU A 272 20.50 8.88 -20.62
CA GLU A 272 20.99 7.51 -20.55
C GLU A 272 19.79 6.63 -20.24
N SER A 273 19.10 6.13 -21.26
CA SER A 273 18.25 4.95 -21.03
C SER A 273 19.07 3.94 -20.22
N PRO A 274 18.51 3.28 -19.18
CA PRO A 274 19.21 2.18 -18.52
C PRO A 274 19.86 1.30 -19.60
N ASP A 275 20.91 0.56 -19.27
CA ASP A 275 21.12 -0.68 -20.02
C ASP A 275 19.91 -1.57 -19.69
N VAL A 276 18.76 -1.20 -20.28
CA VAL A 276 17.65 -2.07 -20.55
C VAL A 276 18.37 -3.14 -21.33
N PRO A 277 18.60 -4.34 -20.75
CA PRO A 277 19.55 -5.30 -21.30
C PRO A 277 19.28 -5.42 -22.79
N LYS A 278 20.31 -5.49 -23.64
CA LYS A 278 20.21 -5.47 -25.12
C LYS A 278 19.06 -6.31 -25.72
N LYS A 279 18.45 -7.22 -24.95
CA LYS A 279 17.20 -7.94 -25.20
C LYS A 279 15.89 -7.13 -25.24
N LEU A 280 15.83 -5.90 -24.74
CA LEU A 280 14.62 -5.05 -24.75
C LEU A 280 14.63 -3.97 -25.86
N LYS A 281 15.73 -3.86 -26.61
CA LYS A 281 15.74 -3.25 -27.94
C LYS A 281 15.14 -4.26 -28.92
N GLY A 282 13.83 -4.46 -28.82
CA GLY A 282 13.09 -5.19 -29.84
C GLY A 282 13.01 -4.35 -31.12
N GLU A 283 14.08 -4.38 -31.90
CA GLU A 283 13.96 -4.77 -33.31
C GLU A 283 13.63 -6.27 -33.38
#